data_AF-A0A8D4C4V2-F1
#
_entry.id   AF-A0A8D4C4V2-F1
#
_cell.length_a   1.000
_cell.length_b   1.000
_cell.length_c   1.000
_cell.angle_alpha   90.00
_cell.angle_beta   90.00
_cell.angle_gamma   90.00
#
_symmetry.space_group_name_H-M   'P 1'
#
loop_
_entity.id
_entity.type
_entity.pdbx_description
1 polymer ?
#
loop_
_entity_poly.entity_id
_entity_poly.type
_entity_poly.pdbx_seq_one_letter_code
_entity_poly.pdbx_strand_id
1 'polypeptide(L)'
;MEATIDSKALYALQPKPKPYKTAIGHGLYLLTKPNGSKLWRLKYYFERREQTLSIGAFPAVSLAQAIKASDAARAALKSGTNPNAARKAERAERSQQRARAKAFRLVMSLDHALTIETPRQILSLTPEQTAAVRAFLLATPEGTSHAAD
;
A
#
# COMPACT_ATOMS: atom_id res chain seq x y z
N MET A 1 2.11 37.06 7.50
CA MET A 1 3.56 36.80 7.46
C MET A 1 3.77 35.33 7.12
N GLU A 2 3.80 34.96 5.85
CA GLU A 2 4.14 33.58 5.45
C GLU A 2 5.66 33.46 5.36
N ALA A 3 6.27 32.64 6.21
CA ALA A 3 7.70 32.39 6.18
C ALA A 3 8.05 31.64 4.88
N THR A 4 8.76 32.30 3.97
CA THR A 4 9.35 31.67 2.79
C THR A 4 10.44 30.70 3.26
N ILE A 5 10.08 29.44 3.48
CA ILE A 5 11.05 28.40 3.87
C ILE A 5 11.97 28.12 2.68
N ASP A 6 13.26 28.40 2.86
CA ASP A 6 14.28 28.11 1.88
C ASP A 6 14.46 26.59 1.70
N SER A 7 14.65 26.18 0.44
CA SER A 7 14.90 24.80 0.04
C SER A 7 16.08 24.17 0.79
N LYS A 8 17.11 24.94 1.13
CA LYS A 8 18.28 24.50 1.90
C LYS A 8 17.91 24.09 3.33
N ALA A 9 16.99 24.80 3.97
CA ALA A 9 16.53 24.48 5.32
C ALA A 9 15.81 23.11 5.37
N LEU A 10 15.16 22.70 4.28
CA LEU A 10 14.47 21.41 4.18
C LEU A 10 15.44 20.22 4.18
N TYR A 11 16.64 20.39 3.60
CA TYR A 11 17.70 19.37 3.67
C TYR A 11 18.18 19.16 5.11
N ALA A 12 18.32 20.24 5.89
CA ALA A 12 18.79 20.19 7.27
C ALA A 12 17.80 19.59 8.29
N LEU A 13 16.54 19.34 7.89
CA LEU A 13 15.53 18.74 8.77
C LEU A 13 15.95 17.34 9.21
N GLN A 14 16.13 17.16 10.53
CA GLN A 14 16.51 15.89 11.13
C GLN A 14 15.29 15.03 11.49
N PRO A 15 15.37 13.69 11.38
CA PRO A 15 14.34 12.82 11.89
C PRO A 15 14.18 12.98 13.40
N LYS A 16 12.93 12.88 13.87
CA LYS A 16 12.57 12.87 15.29
C LYS A 16 11.87 11.55 15.61
N PRO A 17 11.84 11.12 16.89
CA PRO A 17 11.17 9.87 17.28
C PRO A 17 9.68 9.83 16.92
N LYS A 18 9.03 11.00 16.75
CA LYS A 18 7.67 11.10 16.23
C LYS A 18 7.65 11.85 14.89
N PRO A 19 6.80 11.43 13.92
CA PRO A 19 6.61 12.18 12.68
C PRO A 19 6.18 13.62 12.96
N TYR A 20 6.77 14.58 12.27
CA TYR A 20 6.41 16.00 12.41
C TYR A 20 6.23 16.67 11.05
N LYS A 21 5.45 17.75 11.05
CA LYS A 21 5.08 18.50 9.85
C LYS A 21 5.85 19.82 9.83
N THR A 22 6.52 20.10 8.71
CA THR A 22 7.06 21.41 8.40
C THR A 22 6.11 22.08 7.40
N ALA A 23 5.34 23.05 7.86
CA ALA A 23 4.37 23.76 7.03
C ALA A 23 5.09 24.72 6.07
N ILE A 24 4.77 24.66 4.78
CA ILE A 24 5.28 25.60 3.77
C ILE A 24 4.27 26.72 3.53
N GLY A 25 2.97 26.37 3.43
CA GLY A 25 1.90 27.32 3.17
C GLY A 25 0.74 26.69 2.40
N HIS A 26 -0.43 27.32 2.48
CA HIS A 26 -1.63 26.91 1.73
C HIS A 26 -1.96 25.40 1.79
N GLY A 27 -1.79 24.78 2.97
CA GLY A 27 -2.02 23.36 3.20
C GLY A 27 -0.89 22.42 2.76
N LEU A 28 0.14 22.92 2.07
CA LEU A 28 1.35 22.15 1.72
C LEU A 28 2.28 22.06 2.94
N TYR A 29 2.71 20.85 3.24
CA TYR A 29 3.69 20.58 4.29
C TYR A 29 4.61 19.42 3.91
N LEU A 30 5.81 19.43 4.49
CA LEU A 30 6.72 18.30 4.45
C LEU A 30 6.54 17.47 5.72
N LEU A 31 6.25 16.18 5.57
CA LEU A 31 6.19 15.22 6.67
C LEU A 31 7.53 14.52 6.80
N THR A 32 8.26 14.82 7.86
CA THR A 32 9.49 14.10 8.21
C THR A 32 9.14 12.94 9.15
N LYS A 33 9.46 11.72 8.74
CA LYS A 33 9.23 10.51 9.54
C LYS A 33 10.47 10.15 10.38
N PRO A 34 10.32 9.32 11.42
CA PRO A 34 11.45 8.84 12.23
C PRO A 34 12.51 8.08 11.44
N ASN A 35 12.13 7.42 10.35
CA ASN A 35 13.04 6.71 9.44
C ASN A 35 13.84 7.64 8.50
N GLY A 36 13.80 8.97 8.70
CA GLY A 36 14.49 9.94 7.84
C GLY A 36 13.76 10.28 6.55
N SER A 37 12.71 9.55 6.17
CA SER A 37 11.96 9.86 4.94
C SER A 37 11.17 11.16 5.08
N LYS A 38 11.25 11.98 4.04
CA LYS A 38 10.57 13.28 3.94
C LYS A 38 9.55 13.22 2.82
N LEU A 39 8.28 13.50 3.13
CA LEU A 39 7.17 13.33 2.18
C LEU A 39 6.38 14.61 2.00
N TRP A 40 6.22 15.05 0.76
CA TRP A 40 5.35 16.17 0.41
C TRP A 40 3.88 15.76 0.52
N ARG A 41 3.12 16.52 1.31
CA ARG A 41 1.69 16.31 1.51
C ARG A 41 0.94 17.62 1.45
N LEU A 42 -0.25 17.57 0.85
CA LEU A 42 -1.19 18.69 0.78
C LEU A 42 -2.45 18.31 1.55
N LYS A 43 -2.78 19.08 2.60
CA LYS A 43 -4.07 19.01 3.29
C LYS A 43 -5.07 19.88 2.52
N TYR A 44 -6.25 19.33 2.23
CA TYR A 44 -7.34 20.03 1.55
C TYR A 44 -8.70 19.54 2.06
N TYR A 45 -9.75 20.30 1.75
CA TYR A 45 -11.14 19.90 1.99
C TYR A 45 -11.83 19.68 0.65
N PHE A 46 -12.58 18.58 0.55
CA PHE A 46 -13.44 18.29 -0.58
C PHE A 46 -14.72 17.69 -0.04
N GLU A 47 -15.88 18.17 -0.49
CA GLU A 47 -17.20 17.74 0.02
C GLU A 47 -17.30 17.78 1.56
N ARG A 48 -16.77 18.84 2.17
CA ARG A 48 -16.70 19.04 3.65
C ARG A 48 -15.88 17.99 4.41
N ARG A 49 -15.13 17.13 3.71
CA ARG A 49 -14.24 16.13 4.31
C ARG A 49 -12.78 16.55 4.17
N GLU A 50 -12.03 16.44 5.27
CA GLU A 50 -10.59 16.62 5.24
C GLU A 50 -9.93 15.46 4.50
N GLN A 51 -9.11 15.79 3.51
CA GLN A 51 -8.33 14.82 2.75
C GLN A 51 -6.87 15.26 2.66
N THR A 52 -6.00 14.29 2.40
CA THR A 52 -4.57 14.53 2.19
C THR A 52 -4.14 13.97 0.85
N LEU A 53 -3.49 14.79 0.04
CA LEU A 53 -2.87 14.39 -1.22
C LEU A 53 -1.38 14.15 -0.98
N SER A 54 -0.87 12.98 -1.38
CA SER A 54 0.56 12.67 -1.34
C SER A 54 1.23 13.13 -2.63
N ILE A 55 2.09 14.13 -2.59
CA ILE A 55 2.70 14.68 -3.81
C ILE A 55 3.92 13.86 -4.24
N GLY A 56 4.79 13.49 -3.29
CA GLY A 56 5.98 12.70 -3.57
C GLY A 56 6.96 12.70 -2.40
N ALA A 57 8.12 12.05 -2.59
CA ALA A 57 9.21 12.06 -1.61
C ALA A 57 10.20 13.18 -1.91
N PHE A 58 10.68 13.86 -0.87
CA PHE A 58 11.82 14.77 -0.96
C PHE A 58 13.13 13.97 -0.77
N PRO A 59 14.21 14.23 -1.52
CA PRO A 59 14.40 15.34 -2.48
C PRO A 59 13.99 15.02 -3.91
N ALA A 60 13.53 13.80 -4.22
CA ALA A 60 13.14 13.40 -5.58
C ALA A 60 12.10 14.36 -6.21
N VAL A 61 11.20 14.89 -5.38
CA VAL A 61 10.35 16.04 -5.73
C VAL A 61 10.88 17.28 -5.01
N SER A 62 11.29 18.28 -5.79
CA SER A 62 11.79 19.55 -5.26
C SER A 62 10.66 20.41 -4.66
N LEU A 63 11.01 21.43 -3.87
CA LEU A 63 10.03 22.38 -3.34
C LEU A 63 9.22 23.04 -4.46
N ALA A 64 9.86 23.49 -5.53
CA ALA A 64 9.20 24.12 -6.66
C ALA A 64 8.21 23.16 -7.36
N GLN A 65 8.61 21.90 -7.54
CA GLN A 65 7.71 20.87 -8.10
C GLN A 65 6.54 20.59 -7.15
N ALA A 66 6.77 20.56 -5.83
CA ALA A 66 5.72 20.36 -4.85
C ALA A 66 4.71 21.52 -4.81
N ILE A 67 5.19 22.77 -4.96
CA ILE A 67 4.35 23.96 -5.07
C ILE A 67 3.51 23.88 -6.35
N LYS A 68 4.13 23.62 -7.52
CA LYS A 68 3.41 23.48 -8.79
C LYS A 68 2.34 22.39 -8.74
N ALA A 69 2.65 21.24 -8.12
CA ALA A 69 1.69 20.15 -7.93
C ALA A 69 0.55 20.55 -6.98
N SER A 70 0.84 21.35 -5.96
CA SER A 70 -0.17 21.90 -5.04
C SER A 70 -1.11 22.87 -5.76
N ASP A 71 -0.58 23.76 -6.59
CA ASP A 71 -1.38 24.67 -7.43
C ASP A 71 -2.30 23.92 -8.38
N ALA A 72 -1.77 22.91 -9.09
CA ALA A 72 -2.56 22.06 -9.97
C ALA A 72 -3.68 21.33 -9.22
N ALA A 73 -3.39 20.80 -8.03
CA ALA A 73 -4.40 20.14 -7.19
C ALA A 73 -5.48 21.12 -6.72
N ARG A 74 -5.11 22.36 -6.36
CA ARG A 74 -6.08 23.40 -6.02
C ARG A 74 -6.94 23.83 -7.20
N ALA A 75 -6.36 23.94 -8.39
CA ALA A 75 -7.12 24.23 -9.61
C ALA A 75 -8.15 23.12 -9.89
N ALA A 76 -7.77 21.85 -9.75
CA ALA A 76 -8.69 20.72 -9.87
C ALA A 76 -9.82 20.74 -8.82
N LEU A 77 -9.50 21.11 -7.59
CA LEU A 77 -10.51 21.26 -6.53
C LEU A 77 -11.51 22.38 -6.84
N LYS A 78 -11.04 23.50 -7.42
CA LYS A 78 -11.91 24.60 -7.87
C LYS A 78 -12.83 24.18 -9.02
N SER A 79 -12.39 23.27 -9.89
CA SER A 79 -13.23 22.67 -10.93
C SER A 79 -14.09 21.50 -10.43
N GLY A 80 -14.18 21.29 -9.12
CA GLY A 80 -15.00 20.22 -8.52
C GLY A 80 -14.43 18.81 -8.68
N THR A 81 -13.19 18.66 -9.13
CA THR A 81 -12.54 17.36 -9.32
C THR A 81 -11.67 17.00 -8.12
N ASN A 82 -11.86 15.78 -7.59
CA ASN A 82 -11.03 15.30 -6.49
C ASN A 82 -9.65 14.83 -7.02
N PRO A 83 -8.52 15.46 -6.63
CA PRO A 83 -7.19 15.10 -7.12
C PRO A 83 -6.71 13.71 -6.65
N ASN A 84 -7.34 13.11 -5.64
CA ASN A 84 -7.04 11.75 -5.20
C ASN A 84 -7.80 10.66 -6.00
N ALA A 85 -8.80 11.01 -6.81
CA ALA A 85 -9.65 10.02 -7.48
C ALA A 85 -8.86 9.13 -8.46
N ALA A 86 -8.07 9.75 -9.35
CA ALA A 86 -7.25 9.01 -10.33
C ALA A 86 -6.25 8.06 -9.67
N ARG A 87 -5.58 8.50 -8.60
CA ARG A 87 -4.61 7.67 -7.86
C ARG A 87 -5.26 6.55 -7.06
N LYS A 88 -6.49 6.74 -6.58
CA LYS A 88 -7.23 5.68 -5.88
C LYS A 88 -7.62 4.56 -6.83
N ALA A 89 -8.06 4.89 -8.04
CA ALA A 89 -8.39 3.91 -9.08
C ALA A 89 -7.16 3.06 -9.45
N GLU A 90 -6.03 3.70 -9.77
CA GLU A 90 -4.79 3.00 -10.12
C GLU A 90 -4.29 2.07 -9.00
N ARG A 91 -4.38 2.52 -7.73
CA ARG A 91 -4.00 1.68 -6.59
C ARG A 91 -4.94 0.49 -6.42
N ALA A 92 -6.24 0.67 -6.66
CA ALA A 92 -7.21 -0.41 -6.59
C ALA A 92 -6.92 -1.46 -7.67
N GLU A 93 -6.66 -1.03 -8.91
CA GLU A 93 -6.29 -1.93 -10.02
C GLU A 93 -5.02 -2.72 -9.73
N ARG A 94 -3.94 -2.06 -9.28
CA ARG A 94 -2.71 -2.78 -8.89
C ARG A 94 -2.94 -3.76 -7.76
N SER A 95 -3.82 -3.44 -6.81
CA SER A 95 -4.15 -4.36 -5.71
C SER A 95 -4.93 -5.58 -6.21
N GLN A 96 -5.89 -5.38 -7.13
CA GLN A 96 -6.64 -6.45 -7.75
C GLN A 96 -5.75 -7.35 -8.62
N GLN A 97 -4.83 -6.77 -9.39
CA GLN A 97 -3.84 -7.51 -10.16
C GLN A 97 -2.94 -8.37 -9.26
N ARG A 98 -2.45 -7.81 -8.15
CA ARG A 98 -1.67 -8.57 -7.15
C ARG A 98 -2.47 -9.67 -6.48
N ALA A 99 -3.75 -9.44 -6.20
CA ALA A 99 -4.62 -10.46 -5.63
C ALA A 99 -4.87 -11.60 -6.62
N ARG A 100 -5.16 -11.28 -7.90
CA ARG A 100 -5.29 -12.27 -8.98
C ARG A 100 -4.02 -13.08 -9.18
N ALA A 101 -2.85 -12.46 -9.09
CA ALA A 101 -1.56 -13.15 -9.19
C ALA A 101 -1.26 -14.13 -8.02
N LYS A 102 -2.08 -14.13 -6.97
CA LYS A 102 -1.97 -15.07 -5.84
C LYS A 102 -3.09 -16.11 -5.82
N ALA A 103 -4.06 -16.03 -6.72
CA ALA A 103 -5.10 -17.03 -6.83
C ALA A 103 -4.52 -18.29 -7.48
N PHE A 104 -4.83 -19.46 -6.92
CA PHE A 104 -4.65 -20.76 -7.54
C PHE A 104 -5.99 -21.45 -7.62
N ARG A 105 -6.19 -22.31 -8.62
CA ARG A 105 -7.42 -23.08 -8.80
C ARG A 105 -7.17 -24.53 -8.41
N LEU A 106 -8.10 -25.11 -7.66
CA LEU A 106 -8.16 -26.54 -7.38
C LEU A 106 -9.26 -27.17 -8.22
N VAL A 107 -8.92 -28.22 -8.95
CA VAL A 107 -9.86 -29.02 -9.74
C VAL A 107 -9.74 -30.47 -9.29
N MET A 108 -10.86 -31.07 -8.90
CA MET A 108 -10.95 -32.50 -8.61
C MET A 108 -11.56 -33.19 -9.81
N SER A 109 -10.84 -34.13 -10.39
CA SER A 109 -11.32 -34.96 -11.49
C SER A 109 -12.16 -36.14 -10.97
N LEU A 110 -13.01 -36.70 -11.84
CA LEU A 110 -13.88 -37.83 -11.49
C LEU A 110 -13.11 -39.11 -11.12
N ASP A 111 -11.86 -39.22 -11.57
CA ASP A 111 -10.91 -40.28 -11.22
C ASP A 111 -10.21 -40.05 -9.86
N HIS A 112 -10.61 -39.01 -9.11
CA HIS A 112 -10.02 -38.59 -7.84
C HIS A 112 -8.61 -37.98 -7.95
N ALA A 113 -8.17 -37.60 -9.16
CA ALA A 113 -6.96 -36.79 -9.31
C ALA A 113 -7.21 -35.33 -8.88
N LEU A 114 -6.29 -34.75 -8.11
CA LEU A 114 -6.33 -33.35 -7.70
C LEU A 114 -5.35 -32.53 -8.54
N THR A 115 -5.88 -31.58 -9.30
CA THR A 115 -5.07 -30.62 -10.07
C THR A 115 -5.05 -29.26 -9.37
N ILE A 116 -3.85 -28.73 -9.16
CA ILE A 116 -3.59 -27.41 -8.58
C ILE A 116 -2.97 -26.53 -9.67
N GLU A 117 -3.76 -25.60 -10.20
CA GLU A 117 -3.31 -24.62 -11.18
C GLU A 117 -2.81 -23.38 -10.43
N THR A 118 -1.50 -23.15 -10.46
CA THR A 118 -0.90 -21.91 -9.98
C THR A 118 -0.48 -21.04 -11.17
N PRO A 119 -0.27 -19.72 -10.98
CA PRO A 119 0.21 -18.86 -12.07
C PRO A 119 1.58 -19.24 -12.65
N ARG A 120 2.35 -20.10 -11.97
CA ARG A 120 3.71 -20.49 -12.37
C ARG A 120 3.82 -21.94 -12.82
N GLN A 121 2.88 -22.80 -12.47
CA GLN A 121 2.94 -24.23 -12.75
C GLN A 121 1.58 -24.89 -12.52
N ILE A 122 1.37 -26.00 -13.22
CA ILE A 122 0.25 -26.92 -12.98
C ILE A 122 0.83 -28.12 -12.24
N LEU A 123 0.27 -28.43 -11.07
CA LEU A 123 0.60 -29.63 -10.31
C LEU A 123 -0.58 -30.60 -10.41
N SER A 124 -0.33 -31.83 -10.84
CA SER A 124 -1.34 -32.89 -10.85
C SER A 124 -0.92 -33.95 -9.86
N LEU A 125 -1.77 -34.20 -8.86
CA LEU A 125 -1.61 -35.33 -7.95
C LEU A 125 -2.40 -36.52 -8.48
N THR A 126 -1.77 -37.69 -8.48
CA THR A 126 -2.46 -38.94 -8.77
C THR A 126 -3.52 -39.25 -7.70
N PRO A 127 -4.46 -40.16 -7.96
CA PRO A 127 -5.46 -40.54 -6.96
C PRO A 127 -4.85 -41.05 -5.66
N GLU A 128 -3.76 -41.82 -5.75
CA GLU A 128 -3.01 -42.33 -4.59
C GLU A 128 -2.37 -41.20 -3.77
N GLN A 129 -1.72 -40.25 -4.44
CA GLN A 129 -1.14 -39.07 -3.79
C GLN A 129 -2.23 -38.18 -3.16
N THR A 130 -3.38 -38.04 -3.83
CA THR A 130 -4.54 -37.29 -3.32
C THR A 130 -5.12 -37.93 -2.06
N ALA A 131 -5.22 -39.27 -2.04
CA ALA A 131 -5.65 -40.02 -0.87
C ALA A 131 -4.68 -39.86 0.30
N ALA A 132 -3.36 -39.88 0.05
CA ALA A 132 -2.35 -39.66 1.08
C ALA A 132 -2.44 -38.25 1.71
N VAL A 133 -2.63 -37.20 0.89
CA VAL A 133 -2.82 -35.82 1.39
C VAL A 133 -4.11 -35.72 2.22
N ARG A 134 -5.20 -36.34 1.75
CA ARG A 134 -6.47 -36.38 2.50
C ARG A 134 -6.32 -37.07 3.85
N ALA A 135 -5.65 -38.22 3.88
CA ALA A 135 -5.38 -38.96 5.12
C ALA A 135 -4.54 -38.12 6.09
N PHE A 136 -3.49 -37.44 5.59
CA PHE A 136 -2.66 -36.56 6.39
C PHE A 136 -3.44 -35.39 7.00
N LEU A 137 -4.32 -34.73 6.23
CA LEU A 137 -5.11 -33.60 6.71
C LEU A 137 -6.21 -34.01 7.72
N LEU A 138 -6.72 -35.23 7.60
CA LEU A 138 -7.76 -35.77 8.48
C LEU A 138 -7.19 -36.48 9.72
N ALA A 139 -5.89 -36.79 9.72
CA ALA A 139 -5.22 -37.29 10.89
C ALA A 139 -5.25 -36.20 11.98
N THR A 140 -6.09 -36.39 12.99
CA THR A 140 -6.03 -35.61 14.22
C THR A 140 -4.65 -35.81 14.84
N PRO A 141 -3.94 -34.74 15.25
CA PRO A 141 -2.68 -34.90 15.96
C PRO A 141 -2.97 -35.57 17.30
N GLU A 142 -2.79 -36.88 17.38
CA GLU A 142 -2.96 -37.62 18.62
C GLU A 142 -1.84 -37.23 19.60
N GLY A 143 -2.25 -36.58 20.70
CA GLY A 143 -1.65 -36.76 22.01
C GLY A 143 -0.23 -36.24 22.23
N THR A 144 -0.08 -34.93 22.45
CA THR A 144 0.91 -34.45 23.46
C THR A 144 0.26 -34.56 24.84
N SER A 145 0.03 -35.78 25.32
CA SER A 145 -0.27 -36.02 26.73
C SER A 145 1.06 -36.02 27.48
N HIS A 146 1.42 -34.87 28.04
CA HIS A 146 2.51 -34.74 28.98
C HIS A 146 2.08 -35.44 30.27
N ALA A 147 2.53 -36.67 30.46
CA ALA A 147 2.41 -37.36 31.73
C ALA A 147 3.17 -36.54 32.78
N ALA A 148 2.42 -35.94 33.69
CA ALA A 148 2.93 -35.49 34.96
C ALA A 148 3.18 -36.74 35.82
N ASP A 149 4.43 -36.95 36.18
CA ASP A 149 4.86 -37.61 37.40
C ASP A 149 6.14 -36.91 37.89
#